data_AF-A0A5N6FZ33-F1
#
_entry.id   AF-A0A5N6FZ33-F1
#
_cell.length_a   1.000
_cell.length_b   1.000
_cell.length_c   1.000
_cell.angle_alpha   90.00
_cell.angle_beta   90.00
_cell.angle_gamma   90.00
#
_symmetry.space_group_name_H-M   'P 1'
#
loop_
_entity.id
_entity.type
_entity.pdbx_description
1 polymer ?
#
loop_
_entity_poly.entity_id
_entity_poly.type
_entity_poly.pdbx_seq_one_letter_code
_entity_poly.pdbx_strand_id
1 'polypeptide(L)'
;MSFLTSTIRSSLAPRVTLRPAYALTSTFHTSSLRPGLKESDHNRDDLPNHYEEAKQEQLKSTKEGKAKWKQELASNSEASVKADRGEADTEGQDVGDLQEKTKHMPNQK
;
A
#
# COMPACT_ATOMS: atom_id res chain seq x y z
N MET A 1 -29.24 7.20 -68.91
CA MET A 1 -28.07 7.41 -68.03
C MET A 1 -28.55 7.36 -66.59
N SER A 2 -28.29 6.22 -65.96
CA SER A 2 -28.35 5.93 -64.53
C SER A 2 -27.43 6.83 -63.73
N PHE A 3 -27.83 7.25 -62.52
CA PHE A 3 -26.97 7.18 -61.31
C PHE A 3 -27.85 7.08 -60.06
N LEU A 4 -27.81 5.89 -59.45
CA LEU A 4 -28.22 5.62 -58.07
C LEU A 4 -27.07 6.00 -57.12
N THR A 5 -27.41 6.05 -55.82
CA THR A 5 -26.53 6.11 -54.61
C THR A 5 -26.14 7.54 -54.19
N SER A 6 -26.27 7.93 -52.91
CA SER A 6 -25.70 7.28 -51.73
C SER A 6 -26.38 7.78 -50.42
N THR A 7 -26.85 6.86 -49.57
CA THR A 7 -26.01 6.51 -48.43
C THR A 7 -25.75 7.52 -47.30
N ILE A 8 -26.71 8.25 -46.71
CA ILE A 8 -26.39 9.13 -45.55
C ILE A 8 -25.94 8.27 -44.35
N ARG A 9 -24.63 8.10 -44.18
CA ARG A 9 -23.99 7.46 -43.04
C ARG A 9 -24.01 8.44 -41.87
N SER A 10 -24.99 8.31 -40.99
CA SER A 10 -24.97 8.98 -39.68
C SER A 10 -23.82 8.43 -38.85
N SER A 11 -22.78 9.24 -38.63
CA SER A 11 -21.69 8.91 -37.71
C SER A 11 -22.19 9.05 -36.28
N LEU A 12 -22.42 7.92 -35.60
CA LEU A 12 -22.57 7.87 -34.15
C LEU A 12 -21.22 8.28 -33.53
N ALA A 13 -21.11 9.52 -33.06
CA ALA A 13 -19.98 9.93 -32.23
C ALA A 13 -19.97 9.07 -30.94
N PRO A 14 -18.82 8.51 -30.52
CA PRO A 14 -18.75 7.80 -29.26
C PRO A 14 -18.99 8.81 -28.13
N ARG A 15 -20.03 8.58 -27.32
CA ARG A 15 -20.20 9.29 -26.06
C ARG A 15 -19.08 8.85 -25.13
N VAL A 16 -18.03 9.66 -25.04
CA VAL A 16 -17.01 9.52 -24.00
C VAL A 16 -17.72 9.74 -22.67
N THR A 17 -17.81 8.68 -21.86
CA THR A 17 -18.26 8.79 -20.48
C THR A 17 -17.14 9.49 -19.71
N LEU A 18 -17.27 10.80 -19.47
CA LEU A 18 -16.40 11.49 -18.53
C LEU A 18 -16.66 10.89 -17.14
N ARG A 19 -15.70 10.13 -16.62
CA ARG A 19 -15.68 9.78 -15.20
C ARG A 19 -15.64 11.11 -14.41
N PRO A 20 -16.49 11.30 -13.40
CA PRO A 20 -16.35 12.45 -12.52
C PRO A 20 -14.97 12.37 -11.87
N ALA A 21 -14.14 13.39 -12.12
CA ALA A 21 -12.91 13.58 -11.36
C ALA A 21 -13.34 14.05 -9.96
N TYR A 22 -13.20 13.16 -8.97
CA TYR A 22 -13.37 13.55 -7.58
C TYR A 22 -12.26 14.54 -7.25
N ALA A 23 -12.60 15.83 -7.08
CA ALA A 23 -11.67 16.79 -6.53
C ALA A 23 -11.38 16.37 -5.09
N LEU A 24 -10.13 15.99 -4.81
CA LEU A 24 -9.67 15.68 -3.46
C LEU A 24 -9.65 16.98 -2.66
N THR A 25 -10.69 17.23 -1.85
CA THR A 25 -10.81 18.44 -1.02
C THR A 25 -10.13 18.29 0.35
N SER A 26 -9.34 17.23 0.58
CA SER A 26 -8.55 17.10 1.81
C SER A 26 -7.28 17.93 1.70
N THR A 27 -7.24 19.07 2.39
CA THR A 27 -6.13 20.03 2.42
C THR A 27 -4.98 19.64 3.36
N PHE A 28 -5.02 18.45 3.95
CA PHE A 28 -3.90 17.92 4.73
C PHE A 28 -3.50 16.57 4.13
N HIS A 29 -2.24 16.49 3.69
CA HIS A 29 -1.52 15.36 3.06
C HIS A 29 -1.64 15.25 1.53
N THR A 30 -1.17 16.27 0.80
CA THR A 30 -0.72 16.10 -0.59
C THR A 30 0.72 15.56 -0.61
N SER A 31 0.99 14.41 0.00
CA SER A 31 2.25 13.71 -0.28
C SER A 31 2.18 13.16 -1.70
N SER A 32 3.21 13.40 -2.52
CA SER A 32 3.31 12.78 -3.84
C SER A 32 3.14 11.27 -3.70
N LEU A 33 2.21 10.66 -4.44
CA LEU A 33 2.13 9.20 -4.55
C LEU A 33 3.48 8.71 -5.07
N ARG A 34 4.35 8.22 -4.18
CA ARG A 34 5.59 7.54 -4.52
C ARG A 34 5.22 6.07 -4.69
N PRO A 35 5.11 5.56 -5.92
CA PRO A 35 4.92 4.14 -6.10
C PRO A 35 6.22 3.47 -5.68
N GLY A 36 6.23 2.88 -4.49
CA GLY A 36 7.30 1.96 -4.12
C GLY A 36 7.86 2.19 -2.74
N LEU A 37 7.74 1.12 -1.96
CA LEU A 37 8.57 0.77 -0.82
C LEU A 37 8.32 1.60 0.44
N LYS A 38 8.65 1.00 1.59
CA LYS A 38 8.58 1.64 2.90
C LYS A 38 9.48 2.88 2.89
N GLU A 39 8.97 4.00 3.40
CA GLU A 39 9.69 5.28 3.44
C GLU A 39 10.96 5.25 4.30
N SER A 40 11.11 4.28 5.21
CA SER A 40 12.33 4.11 6.02
C SER A 40 13.35 3.15 5.41
N ASP A 41 12.98 2.41 4.36
CA ASP A 41 13.78 1.32 3.80
C ASP A 41 14.42 1.77 2.48
N HIS A 42 15.66 2.26 2.57
CA HIS A 42 16.35 2.89 1.44
C HIS A 42 17.79 2.37 1.23
N ASN A 43 18.35 1.63 2.19
CA ASN A 43 19.79 1.29 2.23
C ASN A 43 20.06 -0.22 2.07
N ARG A 44 19.19 -0.93 1.34
CA ARG A 44 19.27 -2.38 1.17
C ARG A 44 19.35 -2.75 -0.30
N ASP A 45 20.29 -3.64 -0.62
CA ASP A 45 20.44 -4.20 -1.95
C ASP A 45 19.23 -5.08 -2.31
N ASP A 46 18.87 -5.15 -3.59
CA ASP A 46 17.75 -5.94 -4.11
C ASP A 46 16.38 -5.64 -3.48
N LEU A 47 16.20 -4.41 -3.01
CA LEU A 47 14.95 -3.96 -2.39
C LEU A 47 13.68 -4.26 -3.21
N PRO A 48 13.64 -4.02 -4.52
CA PRO A 48 12.46 -4.34 -5.33
C PRO A 48 12.08 -5.83 -5.29
N ASN A 49 13.07 -6.72 -5.26
CA ASN A 49 12.84 -8.17 -5.24
C ASN A 49 12.22 -8.61 -3.91
N HIS A 50 12.74 -8.10 -2.79
CA HIS A 50 12.19 -8.40 -1.47
C HIS A 50 10.74 -7.96 -1.30
N TYR A 51 10.37 -6.79 -1.85
CA TYR A 51 8.99 -6.31 -1.77
C TYR A 51 8.05 -7.11 -2.67
N GLU A 52 8.50 -7.52 -3.87
CA GLU A 52 7.71 -8.40 -4.74
C GLU A 52 7.54 -9.80 -4.13
N GLU A 53 8.57 -10.36 -3.49
CA GLU A 53 8.46 -11.61 -2.73
C GLU A 53 7.45 -11.49 -1.59
N ALA A 54 7.55 -10.45 -0.75
CA ALA A 54 6.65 -10.22 0.37
C ALA A 54 5.19 -10.06 -0.09
N LYS A 55 4.97 -9.37 -1.22
CA LYS A 55 3.66 -9.20 -1.85
C LYS A 55 3.13 -10.53 -2.40
N GLN A 56 3.95 -11.32 -3.08
CA GLN A 56 3.54 -12.64 -3.56
C GLN A 56 3.17 -13.58 -2.42
N GLU A 57 3.95 -13.56 -1.34
CA GLU A 57 3.66 -14.34 -0.13
C GLU A 57 2.35 -13.89 0.52
N GLN A 58 2.10 -12.58 0.59
CA GLN A 58 0.82 -12.06 1.08
C GLN A 58 -0.34 -12.55 0.21
N LEU A 59 -0.22 -12.48 -1.11
CA LEU A 59 -1.25 -13.00 -2.02
C LEU A 59 -1.50 -14.51 -1.84
N LYS A 60 -0.46 -15.31 -1.59
CA LYS A 60 -0.59 -16.74 -1.27
C LYS A 60 -1.32 -16.93 0.07
N SER A 61 -0.90 -16.23 1.12
CA SER A 61 -1.52 -16.32 2.45
C SER A 61 -3.00 -15.89 2.44
N THR A 62 -3.37 -14.89 1.63
CA THR A 62 -4.77 -14.48 1.44
C THR A 62 -5.60 -15.57 0.78
N LYS A 63 -5.04 -16.25 -0.23
CA LYS A 63 -5.72 -17.40 -0.87
C LYS A 63 -5.91 -18.56 0.11
N GLU A 64 -4.97 -18.77 1.02
CA GLU A 64 -5.04 -19.79 2.07
C GLU A 64 -5.90 -19.38 3.27
N GLY A 65 -6.42 -18.15 3.31
CA GLY A 65 -7.20 -17.62 4.43
C GLY A 65 -6.37 -17.30 5.68
N LYS A 66 -5.04 -17.30 5.58
CA LYS A 66 -4.08 -17.00 6.66
C LYS A 66 -3.38 -15.65 6.45
N ALA A 67 -4.03 -14.72 5.74
CA ALA A 67 -3.48 -13.39 5.52
C ALA A 67 -3.20 -12.70 6.84
N LYS A 68 -1.97 -12.22 6.98
CA LYS A 68 -1.52 -11.43 8.11
C LYS A 68 -1.07 -10.06 7.63
N TRP A 69 -1.21 -9.08 8.51
CA TRP A 69 -0.69 -7.75 8.26
C TRP A 69 0.84 -7.80 8.29
N LYS A 70 1.49 -7.25 7.26
CA LYS A 70 2.95 -7.20 7.14
C LYS A 70 3.44 -5.76 7.26
N GLN A 71 4.31 -5.51 8.23
CA GLN A 71 4.88 -4.18 8.47
C GLN A 71 5.72 -3.66 7.29
N GLU A 72 6.41 -4.57 6.60
CA GLU A 72 7.27 -4.27 5.45
C GLU A 72 6.49 -3.63 4.29
N LEU A 73 5.23 -4.01 4.10
CA LEU A 73 4.39 -3.50 3.01
C LEU A 73 3.56 -2.27 3.40
N ALA A 74 3.37 -2.03 4.70
CA ALA A 74 2.59 -0.91 5.21
C ALA A 74 3.41 0.39 5.20
N SER A 75 2.78 1.57 5.16
CA SER A 75 3.52 2.83 5.34
C SER A 75 4.09 2.97 6.77
N ASN A 76 5.03 3.89 6.99
CA ASN A 76 5.57 4.20 8.31
C ASN A 76 4.46 4.65 9.29
N SER A 77 3.57 5.51 8.81
CA SER A 77 2.43 6.03 9.59
C SER A 77 1.39 4.95 9.91
N GLU A 78 1.17 4.01 9.00
CA GLU A 78 0.27 2.88 9.25
C GLU A 78 0.86 1.90 10.27
N ALA A 79 2.17 1.66 10.18
CA ALA A 79 2.87 0.77 11.11
C ALA A 79 2.90 1.35 12.53
N SER A 80 3.09 2.65 12.70
CA SER A 80 3.03 3.26 14.04
C SER A 80 1.64 3.11 14.66
N VAL A 81 0.57 3.35 13.89
CA VAL A 81 -0.81 3.17 14.38
C VAL A 81 -1.10 1.71 14.72
N LYS A 82 -0.57 0.77 13.95
CA LYS A 82 -0.71 -0.67 14.21
C LYS A 82 0.06 -1.13 15.44
N ALA A 83 1.26 -0.58 15.64
CA ALA A 83 2.04 -0.80 16.85
C ALA A 83 1.32 -0.25 18.09
N ASP A 84 0.77 0.97 18.03
CA ASP A 84 -0.01 1.57 19.12
C ASP A 84 -1.23 0.73 19.49
N ARG A 85 -1.81 0.03 18.51
CA ARG A 85 -2.96 -0.87 18.71
C ARG A 85 -2.56 -2.25 19.24
N GLY A 86 -1.27 -2.57 19.33
CA GLY A 86 -0.79 -3.90 19.71
C GLY A 86 -1.08 -4.99 18.66
N GLU A 87 -1.37 -4.60 17.41
CA GLU A 87 -1.67 -5.52 16.30
C GLU A 87 -0.44 -5.80 15.42
N ALA A 88 0.72 -5.26 15.79
CA ALA A 88 1.98 -5.64 15.17
C ALA A 88 2.32 -7.07 15.63
N ASP A 89 2.51 -7.98 14.68
CA ASP A 89 3.05 -9.33 14.90
C ASP A 89 4.53 -9.19 15.37
N THR A 90 4.72 -8.71 16.60
CA THR A 90 5.97 -8.86 17.34
C THR A 90 5.95 -10.27 17.88
N GLU A 91 7.03 -11.02 17.68
CA GLU A 91 7.15 -12.43 18.10
C GLU A 91 7.12 -12.56 19.63
N GLY A 92 5.95 -12.38 20.24
CA GLY A 92 5.68 -12.59 21.66
C GLY A 92 6.44 -11.67 22.61
N GLN A 93 6.90 -10.50 22.17
CA GLN A 93 7.49 -9.51 23.06
C GLN A 93 6.52 -8.35 23.23
N ASP A 94 5.65 -8.47 24.24
CA ASP A 94 4.85 -7.33 24.66
C ASP A 94 5.80 -6.20 25.09
N VAL A 95 5.39 -4.96 24.86
CA VAL A 95 6.16 -3.77 25.26
C VAL A 95 6.39 -3.80 26.78
N GLY A 96 5.46 -4.38 27.53
CA GLY A 96 5.61 -4.67 28.95
C GLY A 96 6.82 -5.56 29.28
N ASP A 97 6.99 -6.68 28.57
CA ASP A 97 8.11 -7.61 28.78
C ASP A 97 9.46 -6.95 28.50
N LEU A 98 9.51 -6.08 27.48
CA LEU A 98 10.70 -5.29 27.15
C LEU A 98 11.02 -4.25 28.23
N GLN A 99 9.98 -3.60 28.78
CA GLN A 99 10.14 -2.64 29.88
C GLN A 99 10.62 -3.33 31.16
N GLU A 100 10.09 -4.51 31.49
CA GLU A 100 10.53 -5.29 32.66
C GLU A 100 12.00 -5.71 32.53
N LYS A 101 12.40 -6.22 31.37
CA LYS A 101 13.81 -6.56 31.09
C LYS A 101 14.73 -5.35 31.22
N THR A 102 14.28 -4.17 30.76
CA THR A 102 15.09 -2.94 30.78
C THR A 102 15.20 -2.34 32.19
N LYS A 103 14.17 -2.50 33.04
CA LYS A 103 14.12 -1.95 34.40
C LYS A 103 15.30 -2.39 35.28
N HIS A 104 15.85 -3.56 35.02
CA HIS A 104 16.93 -4.15 35.81
C HIS A 104 18.32 -3.96 35.20
N MET A 105 18.43 -3.33 34.03
CA MET A 105 19.74 -3.07 33.41
C MET A 105 20.34 -1.75 33.93
N PRO A 106 21.61 -1.74 34.36
CA PRO A 106 22.30 -0.51 34.69
C PRO A 106 22.49 0.34 33.43
N ASN A 107 22.33 1.66 33.57
CA ASN A 107 22.48 2.61 32.47
C ASN A 107 23.93 2.57 31.95
N GLN A 108 24.17 1.85 30.86
CA GLN A 108 25.48 1.83 30.20
C GLN A 108 25.63 3.15 29.45
N LYS A 109 26.58 3.98 29.91
CA LYS A 109 26.96 5.25 29.29
C LYS A 109 27.89 5.03 28.10
#